data_AF-A0A7C2BNM0-F1
#
_entry.id   AF-A0A7C2BNM0-F1
#
_cell.length_a   1.000
_cell.length_b   1.000
_cell.length_c   1.000
_cell.angle_alpha   90.00
_cell.angle_beta   90.00
_cell.angle_gamma   90.00
#
_symmetry.space_group_name_H-M   'P 1'
#
loop_
_entity.id
_entity.type
_entity.pdbx_description
1 polymer ?
#
loop_
_entity_poly.entity_id
_entity_poly.type
_entity_poly.pdbx_seq_one_letter_code
_entity_poly.pdbx_strand_id
1 'polypeptide(L)'
;MRRFRFPLEGLLRVRRVRERQARRELADALRSLRESEARCEVVRATVRGAEEAVVQSQTAAELRAWAEVLDARRRALQAAEEDRAQRAQRAEELWARFLQLRRERKAVSQVRSRRWQQYRQELARQQQAEADDLALLCRGRKN
;
A
#
# COMPACT_ATOMS: atom_id res chain seq x y z
N MET A 1 2.04 41.00 -7.14
CA MET A 1 2.91 39.86 -6.74
C MET A 1 2.58 38.62 -7.57
N ARG A 2 3.58 38.00 -8.19
CA ARG A 2 3.40 36.73 -8.91
C ARG A 2 2.97 35.63 -7.91
N ARG A 3 2.13 34.68 -8.31
CA ARG A 3 1.77 33.52 -7.46
C ARG A 3 2.79 32.39 -7.68
N PHE A 4 3.13 31.64 -6.63
CA PHE A 4 4.00 30.47 -6.79
C PHE A 4 3.36 29.42 -7.69
N ARG A 5 4.13 28.94 -8.67
CA ARG A 5 3.75 27.87 -9.57
C ARG A 5 4.82 26.80 -9.49
N PHE A 6 4.42 25.58 -9.11
CA PHE A 6 5.33 24.45 -9.09
C PHE A 6 5.32 23.74 -10.46
N PRO A 7 6.45 23.69 -11.19
CA PRO A 7 6.47 23.14 -12.55
C PRO A 7 6.06 21.65 -12.62
N LEU A 8 6.29 20.88 -11.55
CA LEU A 8 5.98 19.45 -11.50
C LEU A 8 4.65 19.15 -10.77
N GLU A 9 3.74 20.12 -10.67
CA GLU A 9 2.45 19.90 -10.00
C GLU A 9 1.61 18.81 -10.70
N GLY A 10 1.61 18.77 -12.03
CA GLY A 10 0.96 17.72 -12.81
C GLY A 10 1.51 16.33 -12.49
N LEU A 11 2.85 16.17 -12.46
CA LEU A 11 3.51 14.93 -12.08
C LEU A 11 3.16 14.51 -10.64
N LEU A 12 3.15 15.47 -9.70
CA LEU A 12 2.78 15.20 -8.32
C LEU A 12 1.34 14.71 -8.20
N ARG A 13 0.41 15.27 -8.98
CA ARG A 13 -0.99 14.81 -9.05
C ARG A 13 -1.08 13.38 -9.57
N VAL A 14 -0.40 13.07 -10.67
CA VAL A 14 -0.37 11.70 -11.22
C VAL A 14 0.20 10.70 -10.21
N ARG A 15 1.32 11.02 -9.55
CA ARG A 15 1.92 10.15 -8.52
C ARG A 15 0.98 9.92 -7.32
N ARG A 16 0.23 10.95 -6.90
CA ARG A 16 -0.80 10.79 -5.85
C ARG A 16 -1.91 9.83 -6.27
N VAL A 17 -2.38 9.92 -7.51
CA VAL A 17 -3.41 9.01 -8.04
C VAL A 17 -2.87 7.58 -8.08
N ARG A 18 -1.66 7.37 -8.60
CA ARG A 18 -1.02 6.04 -8.65
C ARG A 18 -0.82 5.42 -7.27
N GLU A 19 -0.35 6.20 -6.28
CA GLU A 19 -0.22 5.70 -4.89
C GLU A 19 -1.59 5.30 -4.30
N ARG A 20 -2.64 6.11 -4.53
CA ARG A 20 -3.99 5.78 -4.06
C ARG A 20 -4.52 4.51 -4.72
N GLN A 21 -4.27 4.33 -6.01
CA GLN A 21 -4.68 3.14 -6.74
C GLN A 21 -3.95 1.90 -6.22
N ALA A 22 -2.64 1.95 -6.06
CA ALA A 22 -1.86 0.85 -5.49
C ALA A 22 -2.27 0.52 -4.05
N ARG A 23 -2.66 1.52 -3.25
CA ARG A 23 -3.21 1.30 -1.90
C ARG A 23 -4.53 0.53 -1.92
N ARG A 24 -5.41 0.80 -2.90
CA ARG A 24 -6.67 0.07 -3.07
C ARG A 24 -6.40 -1.37 -3.48
N GLU A 25 -5.57 -1.57 -4.49
CA GLU A 25 -5.17 -2.91 -4.97
C GLU A 25 -4.55 -3.75 -3.85
N LEU A 26 -3.67 -3.17 -3.04
CA LEU A 26 -3.11 -3.81 -1.86
C LEU A 26 -4.19 -4.17 -0.83
N ALA A 27 -5.13 -3.26 -0.56
CA ALA A 27 -6.22 -3.54 0.38
C ALA A 27 -7.10 -4.69 -0.11
N ASP A 28 -7.35 -4.79 -1.40
CA ASP A 28 -8.12 -5.87 -2.01
C ASP A 28 -7.36 -7.21 -1.92
N ALA A 29 -6.06 -7.20 -2.20
CA ALA A 29 -5.22 -8.39 -2.06
C ALA A 29 -5.12 -8.88 -0.60
N LEU A 30 -5.02 -7.97 0.37
CA LEU A 30 -5.02 -8.34 1.79
C LEU A 30 -6.36 -8.92 2.25
N ARG A 31 -7.50 -8.44 1.72
CA ARG A 31 -8.81 -9.06 1.99
C ARG A 31 -8.87 -10.46 1.39
N SER A 32 -8.46 -10.60 0.13
CA SER A 32 -8.38 -11.88 -0.57
C SER A 32 -7.49 -12.90 0.15
N LEU A 33 -6.34 -12.46 0.70
CA LEU A 33 -5.47 -13.30 1.52
C LEU A 33 -6.19 -13.77 2.79
N ARG A 34 -6.82 -12.87 3.54
CA ARG A 34 -7.56 -13.24 4.76
C ARG A 34 -8.68 -14.25 4.48
N GLU A 35 -9.39 -14.09 3.37
CA GLU A 35 -10.41 -15.04 2.93
C GLU A 35 -9.81 -16.43 2.60
N SER A 36 -8.63 -16.48 2.00
CA SER A 36 -7.93 -17.75 1.77
C SER A 36 -7.41 -18.39 3.06
N GLU A 37 -6.95 -17.58 4.01
CA GLU A 37 -6.51 -18.07 5.33
C GLU A 37 -7.68 -18.68 6.09
N ALA A 38 -8.83 -17.98 6.13
CA ALA A 38 -10.05 -18.51 6.74
C ALA A 38 -10.51 -19.82 6.08
N ARG A 39 -10.47 -19.91 4.74
CA ARG A 39 -10.80 -21.16 4.03
C ARG A 39 -9.81 -22.28 4.36
N CYS A 40 -8.52 -21.98 4.43
CA CYS A 40 -7.50 -22.96 4.80
C CYS A 40 -7.75 -23.51 6.20
N GLU A 41 -8.07 -22.66 7.18
CA GLU A 41 -8.41 -23.11 8.54
C GLU A 41 -9.67 -23.99 8.59
N VAL A 42 -10.71 -23.66 7.81
CA VAL A 42 -11.90 -24.52 7.69
C VAL A 42 -11.52 -25.89 7.12
N VAL A 43 -10.72 -25.94 6.05
CA VAL A 43 -10.31 -27.21 5.45
C VAL A 43 -9.42 -28.01 6.40
N ARG A 44 -8.50 -27.36 7.13
CA ARG A 44 -7.69 -28.01 8.18
C ARG A 44 -8.56 -28.66 9.25
N ALA A 45 -9.61 -27.98 9.71
CA ALA A 45 -10.55 -28.56 10.65
C ALA A 45 -11.25 -29.81 10.09
N THR A 46 -11.63 -29.80 8.80
CA THR A 46 -12.22 -30.99 8.16
C THR A 46 -11.24 -32.16 8.02
N VAL A 47 -9.95 -31.89 7.81
CA VAL A 47 -8.92 -32.93 7.80
C VAL A 47 -8.79 -33.55 9.19
N ARG A 48 -8.69 -32.74 10.25
CA ARG A 48 -8.62 -33.22 11.63
C ARG A 48 -9.82 -34.09 11.99
N GLY A 49 -11.03 -33.67 11.63
CA GLY A 49 -12.24 -34.47 11.85
C GLY A 49 -12.23 -35.81 11.10
N ALA A 50 -11.67 -35.84 9.88
CA ALA A 50 -11.50 -37.09 9.14
C ALA A 50 -10.41 -37.98 9.77
N GLU A 51 -9.32 -37.41 10.28
CA GLU A 51 -8.28 -38.15 11.01
C GLU A 51 -8.82 -38.78 12.29
N GLU A 52 -9.63 -38.05 13.06
CA GLU A 52 -10.32 -38.58 14.24
C GLU A 52 -11.27 -39.73 13.88
N ALA A 53 -12.02 -39.61 12.78
CA ALA A 53 -12.93 -40.66 12.31
C ALA A 53 -12.19 -41.93 11.84
N VAL A 54 -11.02 -41.78 11.22
CA VAL A 54 -10.12 -42.91 10.90
C VAL A 54 -9.69 -43.63 12.17
N VAL A 55 -9.28 -42.89 13.20
CA VAL A 55 -8.83 -43.47 14.49
C VAL A 55 -9.97 -44.18 15.24
N GLN A 56 -11.20 -43.66 15.14
CA GLN A 56 -12.39 -44.22 15.79
C GLN A 56 -13.06 -45.36 15.01
N SER A 57 -12.58 -45.67 13.80
CA SER A 57 -13.16 -46.72 12.96
C SER A 57 -13.04 -48.09 13.63
N GLN A 58 -14.15 -48.81 13.71
CA GLN A 58 -14.22 -50.12 14.39
C GLN A 58 -14.16 -51.28 13.40
N THR A 59 -14.49 -51.02 12.13
CA THR A 59 -14.47 -52.02 11.07
C THR A 59 -13.49 -51.67 9.96
N ALA A 60 -12.99 -52.69 9.26
CA ALA A 60 -12.12 -52.50 8.10
C ALA A 60 -12.82 -51.75 6.95
N ALA A 61 -14.15 -51.87 6.83
CA ALA A 61 -14.94 -51.16 5.83
C ALA A 61 -15.03 -49.67 6.14
N GLU A 62 -15.32 -49.29 7.40
CA GLU A 62 -15.28 -47.90 7.86
C GLU A 62 -13.91 -47.28 7.69
N LEU A 63 -12.85 -48.02 8.07
CA LEU A 63 -11.48 -47.55 7.94
C LEU A 63 -11.14 -47.23 6.47
N ARG A 64 -11.54 -48.10 5.54
CA ARG A 64 -11.30 -47.88 4.10
C ARG A 64 -12.08 -46.66 3.59
N ALA A 65 -13.35 -46.51 3.97
CA ALA A 65 -14.16 -45.37 3.57
C ALA A 65 -13.58 -44.05 4.12
N TRP A 66 -13.18 -44.01 5.39
CA TRP A 66 -12.58 -42.82 5.99
C TRP A 66 -11.19 -42.52 5.46
N ALA A 67 -10.40 -43.51 5.08
CA ALA A 67 -9.11 -43.31 4.42
C ALA A 67 -9.28 -42.58 3.07
N GLU A 68 -10.25 -42.99 2.25
CA GLU A 68 -10.54 -42.31 0.97
C GLU A 68 -11.00 -40.86 1.18
N VAL A 69 -11.86 -40.63 2.19
CA VAL A 69 -12.29 -39.28 2.57
C VAL A 69 -11.10 -38.44 3.04
N LEU A 70 -10.25 -38.99 3.90
CA LEU A 70 -9.09 -38.29 4.42
C LEU A 70 -8.12 -37.89 3.30
N ASP A 71 -7.85 -38.78 2.34
CA ASP A 71 -7.00 -38.47 1.19
C ASP A 71 -7.59 -37.35 0.34
N ALA A 72 -8.91 -37.37 0.08
CA ALA A 72 -9.59 -36.28 -0.63
C ALA A 72 -9.49 -34.94 0.13
N ARG A 73 -9.66 -34.96 1.47
CA ARG A 73 -9.54 -33.76 2.31
C ARG A 73 -8.11 -33.24 2.38
N ARG A 74 -7.10 -34.11 2.40
CA ARG A 74 -5.69 -33.72 2.34
C ARG A 74 -5.32 -33.05 1.03
N ARG A 75 -5.81 -33.57 -0.11
CA ARG A 75 -5.65 -32.90 -1.42
C ARG A 75 -6.33 -31.53 -1.44
N ALA A 76 -7.52 -31.42 -0.87
CA ALA A 76 -8.21 -30.13 -0.75
C ALA A 76 -7.44 -29.16 0.15
N LEU A 77 -6.82 -29.64 1.23
CA LEU A 77 -5.98 -28.82 2.11
C LEU A 77 -4.76 -28.30 1.35
N GLN A 78 -4.06 -29.18 0.64
CA GLN A 78 -2.91 -28.78 -0.17
C GLN A 78 -3.28 -27.69 -1.18
N ALA A 79 -4.39 -27.85 -1.91
CA ALA A 79 -4.86 -26.83 -2.85
C ALA A 79 -5.21 -25.50 -2.16
N ALA A 80 -5.78 -25.54 -0.95
CA ALA A 80 -6.08 -24.34 -0.17
C ALA A 80 -4.81 -23.65 0.35
N GLU A 81 -3.78 -24.40 0.71
CA GLU A 81 -2.48 -23.87 1.11
C GLU A 81 -1.72 -23.24 -0.07
N GLU A 82 -1.81 -23.85 -1.25
CA GLU A 82 -1.28 -23.29 -2.50
C GLU A 82 -1.98 -21.97 -2.88
N ASP A 83 -3.32 -21.90 -2.84
CA ASP A 83 -4.08 -20.65 -3.08
C ASP A 83 -3.68 -19.56 -2.07
N ARG A 84 -3.53 -19.92 -0.78
CA ARG A 84 -3.06 -19.00 0.26
C ARG A 84 -1.66 -18.47 -0.07
N ALA A 85 -0.73 -19.35 -0.43
CA ALA A 85 0.65 -18.96 -0.75
C ALA A 85 0.70 -18.00 -1.95
N GLN A 86 -0.07 -18.29 -3.01
CA GLN A 86 -0.17 -17.41 -4.18
C GLN A 86 -0.73 -16.02 -3.81
N ARG A 87 -1.77 -15.98 -2.98
CA ARG A 87 -2.35 -14.70 -2.51
C ARG A 87 -1.41 -13.92 -1.60
N ALA A 88 -0.61 -14.62 -0.78
CA ALA A 88 0.40 -14.01 0.07
C ALA A 88 1.50 -13.35 -0.77
N GLN A 89 2.06 -14.10 -1.73
CA GLN A 89 3.04 -13.58 -2.69
C GLN A 89 2.48 -12.35 -3.43
N ARG A 90 1.23 -12.43 -3.90
CA ARG A 90 0.59 -11.30 -4.57
C ARG A 90 0.45 -10.06 -3.68
N ALA A 91 0.11 -10.25 -2.40
CA ALA A 91 0.02 -9.15 -1.44
C ALA A 91 1.40 -8.50 -1.20
N GLU A 92 2.47 -9.29 -1.13
CA GLU A 92 3.85 -8.80 -0.99
C GLU A 92 4.31 -7.99 -2.21
N GLU A 93 4.04 -8.46 -3.42
CA GLU A 93 4.33 -7.72 -4.66
C GLU A 93 3.63 -6.35 -4.67
N LEU A 94 2.34 -6.33 -4.32
CA LEU A 94 1.55 -5.10 -4.28
C LEU A 94 2.01 -4.17 -3.16
N TRP A 95 2.47 -4.72 -2.03
CA TRP A 95 3.07 -3.96 -0.95
C TRP A 95 4.37 -3.28 -1.40
N ALA A 96 5.28 -4.02 -2.05
CA ALA A 96 6.52 -3.48 -2.59
C ALA A 96 6.25 -2.36 -3.61
N ARG A 97 5.30 -2.59 -4.53
CA ARG A 97 4.86 -1.59 -5.52
C ARG A 97 4.29 -0.32 -4.86
N PHE A 98 3.43 -0.49 -3.85
CA PHE A 98 2.89 0.63 -3.08
C PHE A 98 4.00 1.45 -2.41
N LEU A 99 4.97 0.78 -1.76
CA LEU A 99 6.11 1.45 -1.13
C LEU A 99 6.95 2.23 -2.13
N GLN A 100 7.23 1.67 -3.30
CA GLN A 100 7.95 2.35 -4.37
C GLN A 100 7.21 3.62 -4.81
N LEU A 101 5.92 3.51 -5.14
CA LEU A 101 5.11 4.66 -5.57
C LEU A 101 5.02 5.75 -4.49
N ARG A 102 4.94 5.34 -3.22
CA ARG A 102 4.96 6.27 -2.08
C ARG A 102 6.29 6.99 -1.96
N ARG A 103 7.42 6.31 -2.14
CA ARG A 103 8.76 6.92 -2.17
C ARG A 103 8.88 7.92 -3.31
N GLU A 104 8.44 7.54 -4.50
CA GLU A 104 8.42 8.40 -5.68
C GLU A 104 7.57 9.67 -5.48
N ARG A 105 6.37 9.55 -4.91
CA ARG A 105 5.54 10.73 -4.59
C ARG A 105 6.25 11.62 -3.56
N LYS A 106 6.81 11.04 -2.50
CA LYS A 106 7.52 11.77 -1.45
C LYS A 106 8.68 12.58 -2.01
N ALA A 107 9.48 12.00 -2.92
CA ALA A 107 10.59 12.70 -3.56
C ALA A 107 10.13 13.99 -4.28
N VAL A 108 9.08 13.92 -5.10
CA VAL A 108 8.54 15.10 -5.80
C VAL A 108 7.94 16.11 -4.81
N SER A 109 7.29 15.63 -3.75
CA SER A 109 6.76 16.49 -2.70
C SER A 109 7.86 17.27 -1.98
N GLN A 110 9.01 16.64 -1.72
CA GLN A 110 10.16 17.31 -1.11
C GLN A 110 10.74 18.38 -2.03
N VAL A 111 10.84 18.10 -3.34
CA VAL A 111 11.27 19.10 -4.34
C VAL A 111 10.32 20.30 -4.33
N ARG A 112 9.00 20.07 -4.29
CA ARG A 112 8.00 21.15 -4.16
C ARG A 112 8.22 21.99 -2.90
N SER A 113 8.42 21.35 -1.74
CA SER A 113 8.65 22.05 -0.48
C SER A 113 9.91 22.93 -0.52
N ARG A 114 11.01 22.42 -1.09
CA ARG A 114 12.25 23.19 -1.28
C ARG A 114 12.06 24.40 -2.20
N ARG A 115 11.40 24.19 -3.35
CA ARG A 115 11.07 25.28 -4.29
C ARG A 115 10.16 26.34 -3.67
N TRP A 116 9.21 25.93 -2.85
CA TRP A 116 8.34 26.85 -2.12
C TRP A 116 9.13 27.70 -1.11
N GLN A 117 10.06 27.08 -0.38
CA GLN A 117 10.92 27.80 0.54
C GLN A 117 11.81 28.83 -0.17
N GLN A 118 12.42 28.46 -1.31
CA GLN A 118 13.21 29.38 -2.14
C GLN A 118 12.37 30.57 -2.61
N TYR A 119 11.18 30.29 -3.16
CA TYR A 119 10.24 31.33 -3.59
C TYR A 119 9.88 32.31 -2.45
N ARG A 120 9.65 31.80 -1.23
CA ARG A 120 9.37 32.65 -0.07
C ARG A 120 10.56 33.55 0.31
N GLN A 121 11.77 33.02 0.22
CA GLN A 121 12.99 33.80 0.50
C GLN A 121 13.20 34.90 -0.55
N GLU A 122 13.00 34.59 -1.83
CA GLU A 122 13.08 35.57 -2.91
C GLU A 122 12.03 36.68 -2.75
N LEU A 123 10.79 36.31 -2.43
CA LEU A 123 9.72 37.29 -2.20
C LEU A 123 10.03 38.19 -1.01
N ALA A 124 10.55 37.64 0.09
CA ALA A 124 10.95 38.44 1.26
C ALA A 124 12.08 39.42 0.93
N ARG A 125 13.07 39.00 0.13
CA ARG A 125 14.15 39.88 -0.34
C ARG A 125 13.64 41.02 -1.23
N GLN A 126 12.70 40.73 -2.13
CA GLN A 126 12.08 41.76 -2.98
C GLN A 126 11.29 42.77 -2.15
N GLN A 127 10.48 42.29 -1.20
CA GLN A 127 9.73 43.16 -0.30
C GLN A 127 10.63 44.04 0.56
N GLN A 128 11.76 43.50 1.04
CA GLN A 128 12.73 44.28 1.80
C GLN A 128 13.37 45.38 0.94
N ALA A 129 13.79 45.05 -0.28
CA ALA A 129 14.37 46.03 -1.21
C ALA A 129 13.38 47.16 -1.55
N GLU A 130 12.12 46.80 -1.84
CA GLU A 130 11.06 47.79 -2.09
C GLU A 130 10.83 48.70 -0.87
N ALA A 131 10.88 48.16 0.35
CA ALA A 131 10.74 48.94 1.58
C ALA A 131 11.93 49.89 1.82
N ASP A 132 13.15 49.42 1.57
CA ASP A 132 14.38 50.22 1.70
C ASP A 132 14.39 51.37 0.68
N ASP A 133 14.00 51.12 -0.57
CA ASP A 133 13.88 52.14 -1.62
C ASP A 133 12.84 53.21 -1.24
N LEU A 134 11.68 52.81 -0.72
CA LEU A 134 10.66 53.74 -0.22
C LEU A 134 11.17 54.57 0.96
N ALA A 135 11.95 53.97 1.87
CA ALA A 135 12.54 54.68 3.00
C ALA A 135 13.55 55.74 2.54
N LEU A 136 14.37 55.45 1.52
CA LEU A 136 15.31 56.41 0.92
C LEU A 136 14.57 57.58 0.25
N LEU A 137 13.51 57.30 -0.54
CA LEU A 137 12.70 58.34 -1.18
C LEU A 137 12.02 59.27 -0.17
N CYS A 138 11.48 58.72 0.93
CA CYS A 138 10.86 59.50 2.00
C CYS A 138 11.86 60.37 2.77
N ARG A 139 13.12 59.93 2.93
CA ARG A 139 14.18 60.73 3.56
C ARG A 139 14.67 61.84 2.63
N GLY A 140 14.80 61.58 1.34
CA GLY A 140 15.21 62.59 0.34
C GLY A 140 14.21 63.73 0.14
N ARG A 141 12.94 63.57 0.52
CA ARG A 141 11.91 64.62 0.49
C ARG A 141 11.86 65.53 1.72
N LYS A 142 12.58 65.20 2.79
CA LYS A 142 12.59 65.96 4.05
C LYS A 142 13.82 66.87 4.21
N ASN A 143 14.75 66.82 3.26
CA ASN A 143 15.83 67.78 3.07
C ASN A 143 15.49 68.67 1.87
#